data_AF-A0A931CJ29-F1
#
_entry.id   AF-A0A931CJ29-F1
#
_cell.length_a   1.000
_cell.length_b   1.000
_cell.length_c   1.000
_cell.angle_alpha   90.00
_cell.angle_beta   90.00
_cell.angle_gamma   90.00
#
_symmetry.space_group_name_H-M   'P 1'
#
loop_
_entity.id
_entity.type
_entity.pdbx_description
1 polymer ?
#
loop_
_entity_poly.entity_id
_entity_poly.type
_entity_poly.pdbx_seq_one_letter_code
_entity_poly.pdbx_strand_id
1 'polypeptide(L)'
;MRPEAGAPLWDAAEAAGLVHEFARGHALGKFRLAERVEHVSQTHGDGPGYDVLSFEPRGKERLIEVKTTRARIETPFYVSKNELAVSGEHSELYHVVRLYDFDQCAGWYQLDGSLSQSCALEALNYLAVPA
;
A
#
# COMPACT_ATOMS: atom_id res chain seq x y z
N MET A 1 8.37 -9.62 -2.94
CA MET A 1 9.84 -9.46 -2.97
C MET A 1 10.16 -8.24 -2.12
N ARG A 2 10.75 -8.39 -0.92
CA ARG A 2 11.21 -7.24 -0.11
C ARG A 2 12.72 -7.02 -0.33
N PRO A 3 13.12 -6.09 -1.22
CA PRO A 3 14.28 -5.23 -0.97
C PRO A 3 14.00 -3.79 -1.48
N GLU A 4 14.38 -2.70 -0.78
CA GLU A 4 15.74 -2.22 -0.53
C GLU A 4 15.97 -1.74 0.93
N ALA A 5 14.95 -1.85 1.76
CA ALA A 5 15.00 -1.47 3.16
C ALA A 5 14.90 -2.69 4.09
N GLY A 6 15.59 -2.66 5.23
CA GLY A 6 15.49 -3.71 6.24
C GLY A 6 14.07 -3.87 6.79
N ALA A 7 13.72 -5.07 7.29
CA ALA A 7 12.40 -5.40 7.84
C ALA A 7 11.82 -4.33 8.79
N PRO A 8 12.59 -3.72 9.71
CA PRO A 8 12.06 -2.67 10.58
C PRO A 8 11.53 -1.43 9.87
N LEU A 9 12.06 -1.07 8.68
CA LEU A 9 11.53 0.07 7.92
C LEU A 9 10.15 -0.26 7.34
N TRP A 10 9.99 -1.48 6.81
CA TRP A 10 8.75 -1.93 6.21
C TRP A 10 7.64 -1.98 7.24
N ASP A 11 7.89 -2.62 8.38
CA ASP A 11 6.90 -2.76 9.44
C ASP A 11 6.51 -1.38 10.01
N ALA A 12 7.48 -0.45 10.12
CA ALA A 12 7.22 0.93 10.54
C ALA A 12 6.38 1.72 9.51
N ALA A 13 6.60 1.49 8.22
CA ALA A 13 5.84 2.14 7.16
C ALA A 13 4.40 1.64 7.12
N GLU A 14 4.17 0.34 7.22
CA GLU A 14 2.82 -0.23 7.27
C GLU A 14 2.06 0.25 8.51
N ALA A 15 2.72 0.29 9.67
CA ALA A 15 2.15 0.88 10.88
C ALA A 15 1.80 2.37 10.71
N ALA A 16 2.65 3.14 10.02
CA ALA A 16 2.36 4.54 9.69
C ALA A 16 1.14 4.68 8.77
N GLY A 17 0.99 3.78 7.78
CA GLY A 17 -0.20 3.70 6.93
C GLY A 17 -1.47 3.42 7.73
N LEU A 18 -1.42 2.49 8.67
CA LEU A 18 -2.54 2.17 9.57
C LEU A 18 -2.96 3.39 10.42
N VAL A 19 -1.98 4.06 11.05
CA VAL A 19 -2.21 5.26 11.86
C VAL A 19 -2.80 6.38 11.01
N HIS A 20 -2.29 6.56 9.78
CA HIS A 20 -2.81 7.55 8.84
C HIS A 20 -4.29 7.32 8.55
N GLU A 21 -4.69 6.10 8.20
CA GLU A 21 -6.07 5.78 7.87
C GLU A 21 -7.02 5.86 9.07
N PHE A 22 -6.55 5.47 10.25
CA PHE A 22 -7.30 5.67 11.49
C PHE A 22 -7.55 7.17 11.75
N ALA A 23 -6.49 8.00 11.65
CA ALA A 23 -6.59 9.44 11.82
C ALA A 23 -7.49 10.08 10.76
N ARG A 24 -7.42 9.64 9.51
CA ARG A 24 -8.28 10.08 8.41
C ARG A 24 -9.75 9.81 8.73
N GLY A 25 -10.08 8.61 9.20
CA GLY A 25 -11.45 8.25 9.61
C GLY A 25 -11.96 9.12 10.77
N HIS A 26 -11.12 9.38 11.78
CA HIS A 26 -11.45 10.30 12.89
C HIS A 26 -11.69 11.74 12.41
N ALA A 27 -10.81 12.27 11.57
CA ALA A 27 -10.93 13.63 11.03
C ALA A 27 -12.22 13.83 10.21
N LEU A 28 -12.71 12.76 9.57
CA LEU A 28 -13.96 12.75 8.81
C LEU A 28 -15.21 12.49 9.68
N GLY A 29 -15.04 12.37 11.00
CA GLY A 29 -16.12 12.05 11.94
C GLY A 29 -16.66 10.62 11.80
N LYS A 30 -15.88 9.72 11.22
CA LYS A 30 -16.26 8.33 10.92
C LYS A 30 -15.61 7.34 11.90
N PHE A 31 -15.75 7.61 13.19
CA PHE A 31 -15.13 6.83 14.28
C PHE A 31 -15.35 5.32 14.14
N ARG A 32 -16.59 4.88 13.90
CA ARG A 32 -16.91 3.45 13.74
C ARG A 32 -16.26 2.79 12.51
N LEU A 33 -15.96 3.57 11.47
CA LEU A 33 -15.23 3.05 10.31
C LEU A 33 -13.72 3.06 10.56
N ALA A 34 -13.22 4.06 11.29
CA ALA A 34 -11.81 4.11 11.70
C ALA A 34 -11.42 2.91 12.58
N GLU A 35 -12.30 2.50 13.49
CA GLU A 35 -12.09 1.31 14.34
C GLU A 35 -12.08 -0.01 13.56
N ARG A 36 -12.53 -0.01 12.30
CA ARG A 36 -12.53 -1.19 11.43
C ARG A 36 -11.30 -1.25 10.52
N VAL A 37 -10.44 -0.23 10.54
CA VAL A 37 -9.19 -0.23 9.77
C VAL A 37 -8.32 -1.39 10.24
N GLU A 38 -7.79 -2.17 9.30
CA GLU A 38 -7.09 -3.42 9.60
C GLU A 38 -5.72 -3.49 8.90
N HIS A 39 -4.72 -4.02 9.60
CA HIS A 39 -3.40 -4.36 9.04
C HIS A 39 -3.42 -5.78 8.47
N VAL A 40 -3.90 -5.88 7.24
CA VAL A 40 -4.21 -7.15 6.55
C VAL A 40 -2.98 -8.01 6.31
N SER A 41 -1.83 -7.41 5.96
CA SER A 41 -0.60 -8.19 5.75
C SER A 41 -0.09 -8.87 7.03
N GLN A 42 -0.41 -8.34 8.21
CA GLN A 42 -0.09 -8.98 9.50
C GLN A 42 -1.12 -10.03 9.92
N THR A 43 -2.41 -9.81 9.65
CA THR A 43 -3.48 -10.72 10.08
C THR A 43 -3.68 -11.90 9.12
N HIS A 44 -3.44 -11.70 7.83
CA HIS A 44 -3.72 -12.67 6.76
C HIS A 44 -2.48 -13.06 5.94
N GLY A 45 -1.31 -12.47 6.21
CA GLY A 45 -0.09 -12.65 5.43
C GLY A 45 -0.15 -11.96 4.06
N ASP A 46 0.77 -12.30 3.16
CA ASP A 46 0.90 -11.65 1.83
C ASP A 46 -0.18 -12.08 0.80
N GLY A 47 -1.10 -12.97 1.20
CA GLY A 47 -2.12 -13.55 0.32
C GLY A 47 -3.10 -12.54 -0.30
N PRO A 48 -3.57 -11.52 0.44
CA PRO A 48 -4.59 -10.58 -0.06
C PRO A 48 -4.09 -9.55 -1.08
N GLY A 49 -2.78 -9.32 -1.21
CA GLY A 49 -2.20 -8.40 -2.21
C GLY A 49 -2.35 -6.90 -1.90
N TYR A 50 -2.55 -6.57 -0.63
CA TYR A 50 -2.50 -5.21 -0.07
C TYR A 50 -2.19 -5.28 1.44
N ASP A 51 -1.77 -4.16 2.03
CA ASP A 51 -1.31 -4.10 3.43
C ASP A 51 -2.40 -3.67 4.42
N VAL A 52 -3.24 -2.70 4.05
CA VAL A 52 -4.23 -2.07 4.94
C VAL A 52 -5.62 -2.06 4.32
N LEU A 53 -6.62 -2.54 5.07
CA LEU A 53 -8.04 -2.33 4.75
C LEU A 53 -8.54 -1.08 5.45
N SER A 54 -9.15 -0.17 4.70
CA SER A 54 -9.78 1.05 5.21
C SER A 54 -11.12 1.32 4.52
N PHE A 55 -11.76 2.45 4.82
CA PHE A 55 -13.11 2.77 4.32
C PHE A 55 -13.27 4.24 3.94
N GLU A 56 -13.93 4.48 2.82
CA GLU A 56 -14.48 5.79 2.44
C GLU A 56 -15.54 6.26 3.43
N PRO A 57 -15.88 7.57 3.47
CA PRO A 57 -16.91 8.10 4.38
C PRO A 57 -18.29 7.44 4.26
N ARG A 58 -18.58 6.87 3.09
CA ARG A 58 -19.83 6.15 2.79
C ARG A 58 -19.73 4.64 3.06
N GLY A 59 -18.58 4.16 3.53
CA GLY A 59 -18.34 2.76 3.86
C GLY A 59 -17.81 1.90 2.70
N LYS A 60 -17.54 2.47 1.52
CA LYS A 60 -16.85 1.76 0.43
C LYS A 60 -15.45 1.38 0.92
N GLU A 61 -15.02 0.15 0.68
CA GLU A 61 -13.68 -0.29 1.06
C GLU A 61 -12.58 0.48 0.31
N ARG A 62 -11.41 0.55 0.95
CA ARG A 62 -10.15 1.05 0.41
C ARG A 62 -9.11 -0.03 0.69
N LEU A 63 -8.57 -0.62 -0.36
CA LEU A 63 -7.49 -1.61 -0.31
C LEU A 63 -6.18 -0.85 -0.51
N ILE A 64 -5.37 -0.75 0.54
CA ILE A 64 -4.20 0.13 0.55
C ILE A 64 -2.93 -0.69 0.57
N GLU A 65 -2.11 -0.52 -0.46
CA GLU A 65 -0.74 -1.00 -0.52
C GLU A 65 0.22 0.09 -0.04
N VAL A 66 1.10 -0.22 0.91
CA VAL A 66 2.05 0.73 1.49
C VAL A 66 3.43 0.51 0.87
N LYS A 67 3.96 1.55 0.23
CA LYS A 67 5.31 1.55 -0.33
C LYS A 67 6.16 2.57 0.42
N THR A 68 7.38 2.20 0.81
CA THR A 68 8.29 3.11 1.52
C THR A 68 9.66 3.21 0.86
N THR A 69 10.35 4.32 1.08
CA THR A 69 11.75 4.51 0.73
C THR A 69 12.40 5.55 1.65
N ARG A 70 13.73 5.41 1.85
CA ARG A 70 14.55 6.45 2.51
C ARG A 70 14.97 7.56 1.54
N ALA A 71 14.83 7.32 0.25
CA ALA A 71 15.16 8.25 -0.81
C ALA A 71 13.96 9.16 -1.14
N ARG A 72 14.15 9.99 -2.16
CA ARG A 72 13.22 11.06 -2.55
C ARG A 72 11.97 10.53 -3.25
N ILE A 73 10.99 11.42 -3.44
CA ILE A 73 9.68 11.15 -4.04
C ILE A 73 9.76 10.47 -5.42
N GLU A 74 10.76 10.78 -6.24
CA GLU A 74 10.97 10.21 -7.57
C GLU A 74 11.48 8.76 -7.59
N THR A 75 11.82 8.19 -6.43
CA THR A 75 12.39 6.83 -6.35
C THR A 75 11.36 5.78 -6.78
N PRO A 76 11.66 4.92 -7.77
CA PRO A 76 10.78 3.81 -8.16
C PRO A 76 10.51 2.85 -7.00
N PHE A 77 9.50 2.00 -7.19
CA PHE A 77 9.20 0.94 -6.23
C PHE A 77 8.80 -0.35 -6.93
N TYR A 78 9.10 -1.46 -6.25
CA TYR A 78 8.73 -2.77 -6.72
C TYR A 78 7.28 -3.07 -6.35
N VAL A 79 6.59 -3.73 -7.27
CA VAL A 79 5.28 -4.30 -7.05
C VAL A 79 5.34 -5.80 -7.29
N SER A 80 4.60 -6.58 -6.50
CA SER A 80 4.51 -8.02 -6.72
C SER A 80 3.48 -8.36 -7.79
N LYS A 81 3.55 -9.60 -8.31
CA LYS A 81 2.53 -10.13 -9.23
C LYS A 81 1.14 -10.15 -8.56
N ASN A 82 1.08 -10.41 -7.26
CA ASN A 82 -0.17 -10.46 -6.52
C ASN A 82 -0.80 -9.07 -6.40
N GLU A 83 -0.01 -8.08 -5.97
CA GLU A 83 -0.44 -6.67 -5.92
C GLU A 83 -0.94 -6.20 -7.30
N LEU A 84 -0.19 -6.50 -8.36
CA LEU A 84 -0.60 -6.14 -9.72
C LEU A 84 -1.96 -6.76 -10.11
N ALA A 85 -2.15 -8.05 -9.81
CA ALA A 85 -3.41 -8.74 -10.10
C ALA A 85 -4.58 -8.16 -9.29
N VAL A 86 -4.43 -8.05 -7.96
CA VAL A 86 -5.45 -7.52 -7.04
C VAL A 86 -5.81 -6.08 -7.37
N SER A 87 -4.82 -5.24 -7.70
CA SER A 87 -5.07 -3.86 -8.12
C SER A 87 -5.88 -3.77 -9.42
N GLY A 88 -5.70 -4.74 -10.34
CA GLY A 88 -6.48 -4.83 -11.57
C GLY A 88 -7.91 -5.28 -11.32
N GLU A 89 -8.11 -6.30 -10.49
CA GLU A 89 -9.42 -6.85 -10.12
C GLU A 89 -10.27 -5.85 -9.32
N HIS A 90 -9.64 -5.08 -8.45
CA HIS A 90 -10.29 -4.13 -7.53
C HIS A 90 -9.90 -2.68 -7.78
N SER A 91 -9.71 -2.29 -9.06
CA SER A 91 -9.20 -0.96 -9.44
C SER A 91 -9.86 0.21 -8.69
N GLU A 92 -11.19 0.25 -8.59
CA GLU A 92 -11.87 1.38 -7.92
C GLU A 92 -11.73 1.43 -6.39
N LEU A 93 -11.15 0.39 -5.78
CA LEU A 93 -10.92 0.28 -4.34
C LEU A 93 -9.43 0.35 -4.01
N TYR A 94 -8.55 0.16 -5.00
CA TYR A 94 -7.12 -0.01 -4.77
C TYR A 94 -6.42 1.34 -4.74
N HIS A 95 -5.55 1.50 -3.74
CA HIS A 95 -4.75 2.68 -3.53
C HIS A 95 -3.31 2.29 -3.18
N VAL A 96 -2.35 3.04 -3.69
CA VAL A 96 -0.96 2.97 -3.22
C VAL A 96 -0.69 4.19 -2.36
N VAL A 97 -0.28 3.98 -1.12
CA VAL A 97 0.25 5.04 -0.26
C VAL A 97 1.78 4.93 -0.26
N ARG A 98 2.44 5.97 -0.76
CA ARG A 98 3.90 6.04 -0.81
C ARG A 98 4.42 6.97 0.28
N LEU A 99 5.30 6.44 1.12
CA LEU A 99 6.11 7.18 2.09
C LEU A 99 7.54 7.33 1.54
N TYR A 100 8.10 8.54 1.58
CA TYR A 100 9.45 8.83 1.10
C TYR A 100 10.19 9.74 2.09
N ASP A 101 11.53 9.84 1.97
CA ASP A 101 12.39 10.55 2.93
C ASP A 101 12.16 10.12 4.41
N PHE A 102 11.86 8.83 4.62
CA PHE A 102 11.30 8.31 5.88
C PHE A 102 12.13 8.62 7.14
N ASP A 103 13.45 8.66 7.04
CA ASP A 103 14.34 8.90 8.18
C ASP A 103 14.53 10.40 8.52
N GLN A 104 14.14 11.32 7.63
CA GLN A 104 14.48 12.76 7.76
C GLN A 104 13.24 13.63 8.03
N CYS A 105 12.20 13.47 7.19
CA CYS A 105 10.90 14.09 7.36
C CYS A 105 9.97 13.41 6.34
N ALA A 106 9.28 12.35 6.77
CA ALA A 106 8.53 11.51 5.85
C ALA A 106 7.46 12.33 5.11
N GLY A 107 7.64 12.50 3.80
CA GLY A 107 6.60 12.97 2.90
C GLY A 107 5.73 11.80 2.47
N TRP A 108 4.52 12.09 1.98
CA TRP A 108 3.65 11.05 1.45
C TRP A 108 2.83 11.52 0.25
N TYR A 109 2.43 10.57 -0.59
CA TYR A 109 1.42 10.75 -1.62
C TYR A 109 0.59 9.48 -1.82
N GLN A 110 -0.56 9.61 -2.46
CA GLN A 110 -1.43 8.50 -2.83
C GLN A 110 -1.58 8.42 -4.34
N LEU A 111 -1.65 7.19 -4.85
CA LEU A 111 -2.09 6.87 -6.21
C LEU A 111 -3.40 6.09 -6.13
N ASP A 112 -4.36 6.48 -6.95
CA ASP A 112 -5.67 5.84 -7.03
C ASP A 112 -5.77 4.94 -8.26
N GLY A 113 -6.49 3.83 -8.13
CA GLY A 113 -6.74 2.91 -9.23
C GLY A 113 -5.75 1.77 -9.27
N SER A 114 -5.88 0.93 -10.31
CA SER A 114 -4.95 -0.17 -10.54
C SER A 114 -3.53 0.34 -10.78
N LEU A 115 -2.54 -0.51 -10.49
CA LEU A 115 -1.13 -0.21 -10.75
C LEU A 115 -0.86 0.06 -12.24
N SER A 116 -1.57 -0.64 -13.14
CA SER A 116 -1.46 -0.42 -14.59
C SER A 116 -2.02 0.93 -15.06
N GLN A 117 -2.88 1.57 -14.28
CA GLN A 117 -3.43 2.90 -14.59
C GLN A 117 -2.59 4.01 -13.97
N SER A 118 -2.07 3.79 -12.77
CA SER A 118 -1.39 4.80 -11.96
C SER A 118 0.14 4.80 -12.09
N CYS A 119 0.73 3.73 -12.63
CA CYS A 119 2.17 3.55 -12.74
C CYS A 119 2.60 3.18 -14.17
N ALA A 120 3.80 3.59 -14.56
CA ALA A 120 4.51 3.02 -15.69
C ALA A 120 5.24 1.76 -15.23
N LEU A 121 4.83 0.58 -15.72
CA LEU A 121 5.34 -0.70 -15.27
C LEU A 121 6.45 -1.23 -16.20
N GLU A 122 7.56 -1.66 -15.60
CA GLU A 122 8.63 -2.37 -16.29
C GLU A 122 8.80 -3.77 -15.70
N ALA A 123 8.82 -4.79 -16.56
CA ALA A 123 9.03 -6.17 -16.13
C ALA A 123 10.51 -6.42 -15.86
N LEU A 124 10.85 -6.70 -14.61
CA LEU A 124 12.25 -6.86 -14.19
C LEU A 124 12.71 -8.32 -14.15
N ASN A 125 11.79 -9.25 -13.87
CA ASN A 125 12.10 -10.67 -13.70
C ASN A 125 11.10 -11.54 -14.46
N TYR A 126 11.59 -12.63 -15.06
CA TYR A 126 10.78 -13.66 -15.69
C TYR A 126 11.01 -14.98 -14.95
N LEU A 127 9.92 -15.68 -14.64
CA LEU A 127 9.98 -17.05 -14.11
C LEU A 127 9.74 -18.03 -15.26
N ALA A 128 10.66 -18.97 -15.46
CA ALA A 128 10.54 -20.02 -16.45
C ALA A 128 10.43 -21.39 -15.78
N VAL A 129 9.66 -22.28 -16.37
CA VAL A 129 9.64 -23.71 -16.03
C VAL A 129 10.01 -24.52 -17.28
N PRO A 130 10.59 -25.72 -17.15
CA PRO A 130 10.88 -26.59 -18.28
C PRO A 130 9.61 -26.92 -19.08
N ALA A 131 9.75 -27.04 -20.40
CA ALA A 131 8.69 -27.47 -21.29
C ALA A 131 8.40 -28.98 -21.16
#